data_AF-A0A1I5LQ24-F1
#
_entry.id   AF-A0A1I5LQ24-F1
#
_cell.length_a   1.000
_cell.length_b   1.000
_cell.length_c   1.000
_cell.angle_alpha   90.00
_cell.angle_beta   90.00
_cell.angle_gamma   90.00
#
_symmetry.space_group_name_H-M   'P 1'
#
loop_
_entity.id
_entity.type
_entity.pdbx_description
1 polymer ?
#
loop_
_entity_poly.entity_id
_entity_poly.type
_entity_poly.pdbx_seq_one_letter_code
_entity_poly.pdbx_strand_id
1 'polypeptide(L)' 'MNLLSKTIKAKRKENGLTQEDLSLKSGLGLRLIREIEQGKTTMRMDKVNQLLNLFGMELIPAAKSKSNE' A
#
# COMPACT_ATOMS: atom_id res chain seq x y z
N MET A 1 -5.14 0.20 -11.12
CA MET A 1 -4.15 0.16 -10.02
C MET A 1 -3.77 1.60 -9.66
N ASN A 2 -4.10 2.06 -8.44
CA ASN A 2 -3.89 3.45 -8.02
C ASN A 2 -2.41 3.71 -7.61
N LEU A 3 -2.05 4.98 -7.36
CA LEU A 3 -0.68 5.37 -7.00
C LEU A 3 -0.20 4.62 -5.75
N LEU A 4 -1.01 4.58 -4.70
CA LEU A 4 -0.71 3.87 -3.45
C LEU A 4 -0.35 2.40 -3.71
N SER A 5 -1.16 1.65 -4.46
CA SER A 5 -0.92 0.25 -4.80
C SER A 5 0.40 0.04 -5.56
N LYS A 6 0.71 0.94 -6.50
CA LYS A 6 1.98 0.90 -7.23
C LYS A 6 3.16 1.15 -6.30
N THR A 7 3.06 2.14 -5.42
CA THR A 7 4.10 2.48 -4.45
C THR A 7 4.37 1.33 -3.47
N ILE A 8 3.32 0.75 -2.88
CA ILE A 8 3.45 -0.41 -1.98
C ILE A 8 4.14 -1.59 -2.70
N LYS A 9 3.69 -1.91 -3.92
CA LYS A 9 4.25 -3.01 -4.69
C LYS A 9 5.71 -2.77 -5.08
N ALA A 10 6.07 -1.53 -5.42
CA ALA A 10 7.45 -1.14 -5.71
C ALA A 10 8.32 -1.28 -4.46
N LYS A 11 7.91 -0.69 -3.33
CA LYS A 11 8.64 -0.79 -2.05
C LYS A 11 8.83 -2.22 -1.59
N ARG A 12 7.80 -3.06 -1.72
CA ARG A 12 7.92 -4.48 -1.41
C ARG A 12 9.01 -5.15 -2.25
N LYS A 13 9.04 -4.90 -3.56
CA LYS A 13 10.05 -5.47 -4.48
C LYS A 13 11.45 -4.91 -4.21
N GLU A 14 11.59 -3.61 -3.94
CA GLU A 14 12.85 -2.97 -3.56
C GLU A 14 13.48 -3.62 -2.32
N ASN A 15 12.65 -4.07 -1.38
CA ASN A 15 13.08 -4.76 -0.16
C ASN A 15 13.20 -6.29 -0.33
N GLY A 16 13.04 -6.82 -1.54
CA GLY A 16 13.16 -8.26 -1.81
C GLY A 16 12.07 -9.12 -1.13
N LEU A 17 10.94 -8.53 -0.74
CA LEU A 17 9.90 -9.22 0.02
C LEU A 17 8.87 -9.91 -0.90
N THR A 18 8.45 -11.12 -0.53
CA THR A 18 7.22 -11.71 -1.07
C THR A 18 5.98 -11.05 -0.44
N GLN A 19 4.80 -11.33 -1.00
CA GLN A 19 3.54 -10.85 -0.38
C GLN A 19 3.31 -11.48 1.00
N GLU A 20 3.79 -12.71 1.21
CA GLU A 20 3.73 -13.41 2.49
C GLU A 20 4.66 -12.76 3.51
N ASP A 21 5.89 -12.43 3.11
CA ASP A 21 6.83 -11.71 3.98
C ASP A 21 6.27 -10.35 4.41
N LEU A 22 5.67 -9.62 3.46
CA LEU A 22 5.06 -8.32 3.75
C LEU A 22 3.86 -8.47 4.70
N SER A 23 3.04 -9.50 4.52
CA SER A 23 1.93 -9.84 5.41
C SER A 23 2.43 -10.11 6.83
N LEU A 24 3.44 -10.96 6.98
CA LEU A 24 4.04 -11.31 8.27
C LEU A 24 4.66 -10.07 8.95
N LYS A 25 5.46 -9.29 8.22
CA LYS A 25 6.11 -8.08 8.76
C LYS A 25 5.12 -6.99 9.16
N SER A 26 4.01 -6.85 8.43
CA SER A 26 3.01 -5.80 8.70
C SER A 26 2.01 -6.19 9.77
N GLY A 27 1.91 -7.48 10.11
CA GLY A 27 0.82 -8.01 10.92
C GLY A 27 -0.54 -7.92 10.24
N LEU A 28 -0.57 -7.75 8.90
CA LEU A 28 -1.79 -7.71 8.10
C LEU A 28 -1.95 -9.03 7.37
N GLY A 29 -3.18 -9.52 7.24
CA GLY A 29 -3.44 -10.77 6.52
C GLY A 29 -3.07 -10.70 5.04
N LEU A 30 -2.58 -11.80 4.47
CA LEU A 30 -2.12 -11.92 3.08
C LEU A 30 -3.18 -11.46 2.06
N ARG A 31 -4.46 -11.74 2.33
CA ARG A 31 -5.58 -11.28 1.51
C ARG A 31 -5.58 -9.76 1.37
N LEU A 32 -5.35 -9.05 2.47
CA LEU A 32 -5.35 -7.59 2.47
C LEU A 32 -4.18 -7.03 1.65
N ILE A 33 -2.98 -7.63 1.77
CA ILE A 33 -1.83 -7.24 0.96
C ILE A 33 -2.12 -7.39 -0.54
N ARG A 34 -2.72 -8.52 -0.95
CA ARG A 34 -3.13 -8.76 -2.35
C ARG A 34 -4.15 -7.73 -2.81
N GLU A 35 -5.19 -7.47 -2.02
CA GLU A 35 -6.22 -6.48 -2.33
C GLU A 35 -5.63 -5.06 -2.48
N ILE A 36 -4.70 -4.66 -1.59
CA ILE A 36 -3.99 -3.38 -1.67
C ILE A 36 -3.19 -3.31 -2.97
N GLU A 37 -2.38 -4.34 -3.28
CA GLU A 37 -1.55 -4.33 -4.49
C GLU A 37 -2.35 -4.39 -5.80
N GLN A 38 -3.53 -5.03 -5.79
CA GLN A 38 -4.44 -5.06 -6.93
C GLN A 38 -5.19 -3.73 -7.12
N GLY A 39 -5.19 -2.86 -6.11
CA GLY A 39 -5.82 -1.55 -6.18
C GLY A 39 -7.31 -1.59 -5.90
N LYS A 40 -7.71 -2.32 -4.85
CA LYS A 40 -9.06 -2.28 -4.29
C LYS A 40 -9.54 -0.83 -4.14
N THR A 41 -10.78 -0.59 -4.56
CA THR A 41 -11.41 0.75 -4.56
C THR A 41 -11.56 1.33 -3.17
N THR A 42 -11.84 0.49 -2.17
CA THR A 42 -12.06 0.90 -0.78
C THR A 42 -11.13 0.17 0.17
N MET A 43 -10.45 0.93 1.03
CA MET A 43 -9.52 0.41 2.03
C MET A 43 -9.72 1.17 3.33
N ARG A 44 -9.46 0.53 4.46
CA ARG A 44 -9.49 1.21 5.76
C ARG A 44 -8.18 1.94 5.99
N MET A 45 -8.27 3.23 6.34
CA MET A 45 -7.10 4.11 6.53
C MET A 45 -6.12 3.58 7.57
N ASP A 46 -6.61 3.03 8.69
CA ASP A 46 -5.77 2.47 9.75
C ASP A 46 -4.87 1.35 9.23
N LYS A 47 -5.40 0.50 8.35
CA LYS A 47 -4.64 -0.61 7.76
C LYS A 47 -3.66 -0.17 6.70
N VAL A 48 -4.00 0.86 5.93
CA VAL A 48 -3.07 1.44 4.95
C VAL A 48 -1.89 2.08 5.68
N ASN A 49 -2.14 2.88 6.73
CA ASN A 49 -1.06 3.48 7.52
C ASN A 49 -0.23 2.43 8.27
N GLN A 50 -0.84 1.37 8.81
CA GLN A 50 -0.10 0.25 9.38
C GLN A 50 0.91 -0.36 8.38
N LEU A 51 0.51 -0.51 7.12
CA LEU A 51 1.40 -1.02 6.08
C LEU A 51 2.48 0.02 5.68
N LEU A 52 2.09 1.28 5.52
CA LEU A 52 3.01 2.36 5.13
C LEU A 52 4.09 2.60 6.19
N ASN A 53 3.75 2.43 7.48
CA ASN A 53 4.70 2.58 8.59
C ASN A 53 5.90 1.63 8.49
N LEU A 54 5.73 0.43 7.89
CA LEU A 54 6.85 -0.48 7.64
C LEU A 54 7.94 0.12 6.73
N PHE A 55 7.54 1.07 5.90
CA PHE A 55 8.41 1.75 4.95
C PHE A 55 8.72 3.19 5.38
N GLY A 56 8.40 3.56 6.63
CA GLY A 56 8.56 4.94 7.13
C GLY A 56 7.69 5.96 6.40
N MET A 57 6.51 5.55 5.94
CA MET A 57 5.57 6.41 5.20
C MET A 57 4.23 6.50 5.93
N GLU A 58 3.43 7.51 5.57
CA GLU A 58 2.06 7.67 6.05
C GLU A 58 1.17 8.29 4.96
N LEU A 59 -0.15 8.13 5.08
CA LEU A 59 -1.11 8.84 4.25
C LEU A 59 -1.18 10.30 4.67
N ILE A 60 -1.00 11.20 3.70
CA ILE A 60 -1.14 12.64 3.89
C ILE A 60 -2.22 13.20 2.95
N PRO A 61 -2.91 14.29 3.35
CA PRO A 61 -3.68 15.09 2.42
C PRO A 61 -2.76 15.67 1.35
N ALA A 62 -3.11 15.48 0.07
CA ALA A 62 -2.41 16.08 -1.05
C ALA A 62 -3.42 16.77 -1.97
N ALA A 63 -3.00 17.86 -2.61
CA ALA A 63 -3.80 18.48 -3.66
C ALA A 63 -4.09 17.45 -4.76
N LYS A 64 -5.36 17.32 -5.16
CA LYS A 64 -5.70 16.51 -6.33
C LYS A 64 -5.01 17.12 -7.54
N SER A 65 -4.24 16.33 -8.29
CA SER A 65 -3.76 16.82 -9.58
C SER A 65 -4.97 17.13 -10.43
N LYS A 66 -5.06 18.34 -11.00
CA LYS A 66 -6.00 18.62 -12.07
C LYS A 66 -5.57 17.78 -13.27
N SER A 67 -6.10 16.57 -13.38
CA SER A 67 -6.15 15.89 -14.66
C SER A 67 -7.09 16.72 -15.52
N ASN A 68 -6.51 17.54 -16.41
CA ASN A 68 -7.27 18.09 -17.53
C ASN A 68 -7.77 16.86 -18.32
N GLU A 69 -9.08 16.67 -18.31
CA GLU A 69 -9.75 15.74 -19.22
C GLU A 69 -9.53 16.17 -20.68
#